data_AF-A0A510I9C4-F1
#
_entry.id   AF-A0A510I9C4-F1
#
_cell.length_a   1.000
_cell.length_b   1.000
_cell.length_c   1.000
_cell.angle_alpha   90.00
_cell.angle_beta   90.00
_cell.angle_gamma   90.00
#
_symmetry.space_group_name_H-M   'P 1'
#
loop_
_entity.id
_entity.type
_entity.pdbx_description
1 polymer ?
#
loop_
_entity_poly.entity_id
_entity_poly.type
_entity_poly.pdbx_seq_one_letter_code
_entity_poly.pdbx_strand_id
1 'polypeptide(L)'
;MCKLSSYSKYQKRVIKFLNDLLGTETPFSYERTQTNHLKVLIDGVPKPIFTGSTPSDCKSINNFMAEVKRELRASKQEPEQTEQKEKPRLPFQLSNDKLIQGCVKSLRTRIETLKSQEEALVLEHKNVEGINKARMDTVKHAVSFALQSRKSGAYLKRKEMKEIEDTVMRHLNFMLPTAACYAELLDSKNKYQPKSGGSLHVETVRNSDKAEESRSSNVVKIDENVQVTDTSTDKKQTETNDGQKQSRQDSASELMAMSADNRVSLLRNLPKAQALSLIDDINQALALNREQDIEAVVNLMRDKDLPLEAIISRLEAA
;
A
#
# COMPACT_ATOMS: atom_id res chain seq x y z
N MET A 1 14.67 -10.01 -6.40
CA MET A 1 14.78 -11.02 -5.32
C MET A 1 14.03 -12.31 -5.65
N CYS A 2 14.77 -13.32 -6.14
CA CYS A 2 14.20 -14.53 -6.71
C CYS A 2 13.38 -15.39 -5.71
N LYS A 3 12.32 -16.05 -6.22
CA LYS A 3 11.46 -17.01 -5.51
C LYS A 3 12.27 -18.01 -4.68
N LEU A 4 11.76 -18.44 -3.51
CA LEU A 4 12.40 -19.45 -2.64
C LEU A 4 12.85 -20.72 -3.40
N SER A 5 12.14 -21.10 -4.48
CA SER A 5 12.50 -22.22 -5.35
C SER A 5 13.89 -22.08 -5.99
N SER A 6 14.29 -20.86 -6.33
CA SER A 6 15.55 -20.54 -7.04
C SER A 6 16.82 -20.66 -6.19
N TYR A 7 16.69 -20.72 -4.85
CA TYR A 7 17.83 -20.86 -3.95
C TYR A 7 18.31 -22.31 -3.85
N SER A 8 19.61 -22.48 -3.67
CA SER A 8 20.25 -23.78 -3.45
C SER A 8 19.79 -24.42 -2.15
N LYS A 9 19.96 -25.75 -2.01
CA LYS A 9 19.67 -26.47 -0.74
C LYS A 9 20.42 -25.86 0.44
N TYR A 10 21.66 -25.43 0.22
CA TYR A 10 22.49 -24.76 1.21
C TYR A 10 21.89 -23.40 1.64
N GLN A 11 21.55 -22.53 0.68
CA GLN A 11 20.96 -21.22 0.95
C GLN A 11 19.60 -21.35 1.67
N LYS A 12 18.77 -22.33 1.26
CA LYS A 12 17.51 -22.66 1.95
C LYS A 12 17.73 -23.05 3.41
N ARG A 13 18.79 -23.81 3.71
CA ARG A 13 19.14 -24.20 5.09
C ARG A 13 19.61 -23.00 5.90
N VAL A 14 20.39 -22.09 5.31
CA VAL A 14 20.79 -20.83 5.94
C VAL A 14 19.58 -19.95 6.25
N ILE A 15 18.67 -19.75 5.29
CA ILE A 15 17.44 -18.96 5.49
C ILE A 15 16.58 -19.58 6.59
N LYS A 16 16.48 -20.92 6.64
CA LYS A 16 15.76 -21.60 7.72
C LYS A 16 16.40 -21.34 9.08
N PHE A 17 17.72 -21.50 9.17
CA PHE A 17 18.48 -21.20 10.40
C PHE A 17 18.27 -19.75 10.88
N LEU A 18 18.30 -18.77 9.96
CA LEU A 18 18.06 -17.37 10.30
C LEU A 18 16.64 -17.14 10.83
N ASN A 19 15.62 -17.77 10.23
CA ASN A 19 14.25 -17.70 10.75
C ASN A 19 14.14 -18.29 12.15
N ASP A 20 14.82 -19.42 12.40
CA ASP A 20 14.78 -20.10 13.70
C ASP A 20 15.56 -19.31 14.78
N LEU A 21 16.68 -18.68 14.42
CA LEU A 21 17.54 -17.93 15.35
C LEU A 21 17.01 -16.54 15.69
N LEU A 22 16.58 -15.77 14.68
CA LEU A 22 16.16 -14.38 14.83
C LEU A 22 14.69 -14.26 15.27
N GLY A 23 13.88 -15.26 14.93
CA GLY A 23 12.48 -15.32 15.31
C GLY A 23 11.67 -14.13 14.79
N THR A 24 10.77 -13.63 15.64
CA THR A 24 9.86 -12.51 15.38
C THR A 24 10.41 -11.16 15.79
N GLU A 25 11.47 -11.14 16.60
CA GLU A 25 11.98 -9.91 17.21
C GLU A 25 12.92 -9.14 16.29
N THR A 26 13.78 -9.84 15.55
CA THR A 26 14.84 -9.22 14.75
C THR A 26 14.52 -9.32 13.26
N PRO A 27 14.22 -8.19 12.59
CA PRO A 27 14.10 -8.13 11.14
C PRO A 27 15.38 -8.53 10.42
N PHE A 28 15.21 -9.21 9.30
CA PHE A 28 16.31 -9.50 8.40
C PHE A 28 15.82 -9.62 6.95
N SER A 29 16.71 -9.27 6.02
CA SER A 29 16.53 -9.39 4.59
C SER A 29 17.69 -10.17 3.99
N TYR A 30 17.45 -10.80 2.85
CA TYR A 30 18.45 -11.60 2.17
C TYR A 30 18.31 -11.48 0.67
N GLU A 31 19.45 -11.44 -0.01
CA GLU A 31 19.53 -11.30 -1.46
C GLU A 31 20.57 -12.26 -2.02
N ARG A 32 20.33 -12.74 -3.24
CA ARG A 32 21.34 -13.45 -4.00
C ARG A 32 22.21 -12.44 -4.75
N THR A 33 23.50 -12.45 -4.45
CA THR A 33 24.51 -11.66 -5.15
C THR A 33 24.77 -12.18 -6.56
N GLN A 34 25.48 -11.39 -7.38
CA GLN A 34 25.92 -11.79 -8.73
C GLN A 34 26.79 -13.06 -8.71
N THR A 35 27.57 -13.27 -7.64
CA THR A 35 28.41 -14.45 -7.43
C THR A 35 27.65 -15.64 -6.82
N ASN A 36 26.32 -15.60 -6.82
CA ASN A 36 25.44 -16.65 -6.26
C ASN A 36 25.65 -16.90 -4.75
N HIS A 37 26.26 -15.96 -4.03
CA HIS A 37 26.28 -15.97 -2.56
C HIS A 37 25.04 -15.30 -2.00
N LEU A 38 24.59 -15.76 -0.83
CA LEU A 38 23.52 -15.12 -0.09
C LEU A 38 24.11 -13.96 0.73
N LYS A 39 23.71 -12.74 0.40
CA LYS A 39 23.91 -11.55 1.22
C LYS A 39 22.79 -11.48 2.24
N VAL A 40 23.12 -11.35 3.51
CA VAL A 40 22.15 -11.26 4.60
C VAL A 40 22.37 -9.96 5.34
N LEU A 41 21.30 -9.20 5.51
CA LEU A 41 21.23 -7.99 6.31
C LEU A 41 20.36 -8.29 7.52
N ILE A 42 20.88 -8.02 8.72
CA ILE A 42 20.19 -8.29 9.98
C ILE A 42 20.13 -6.97 10.73
N ASP A 43 18.95 -6.66 11.26
CA ASP A 43 18.77 -5.47 12.11
C ASP A 43 19.68 -5.55 13.34
N GLY A 44 20.39 -4.46 13.63
CA GLY A 44 21.42 -4.38 14.68
C GLY A 44 22.84 -4.82 14.27
N VAL A 45 23.01 -5.53 13.14
CA VAL A 45 24.36 -5.91 12.65
C VAL A 45 24.84 -4.89 11.62
N PRO A 46 25.97 -4.19 11.84
CA PRO A 46 26.38 -3.07 10.98
C PRO A 46 26.87 -3.50 9.59
N LYS A 47 27.34 -4.75 9.44
CA LYS A 47 27.91 -5.25 8.18
C LYS A 47 27.04 -6.36 7.59
N PRO A 48 26.81 -6.35 6.25
CA PRO A 48 26.18 -7.49 5.58
C PRO A 48 27.04 -8.74 5.73
N ILE A 49 26.41 -9.85 6.11
CA ILE A 49 27.07 -11.16 6.23
C ILE A 49 26.82 -11.93 4.94
N PHE A 50 27.86 -12.53 4.39
CA PHE A 50 27.78 -13.30 3.16
C PHE A 50 27.98 -14.78 3.44
N THR A 51 27.25 -15.63 2.73
CA THR A 51 27.57 -17.06 2.76
C THR A 51 28.84 -17.34 1.99
N GLY A 52 29.70 -18.21 2.53
CA GLY A 52 30.95 -18.65 1.88
C GLY A 52 30.75 -19.32 0.52
N SER A 53 31.83 -19.31 -0.27
CA SER A 53 31.77 -19.51 -1.73
C SER A 53 31.65 -20.96 -2.21
N THR A 54 31.83 -21.96 -1.34
CA THR A 54 31.86 -23.37 -1.73
C THR A 54 30.82 -24.21 -0.98
N PRO A 55 29.69 -24.57 -1.63
CA PRO A 55 28.68 -25.47 -1.08
C PRO A 55 29.18 -26.88 -0.76
N SER A 56 30.34 -27.27 -1.29
CA SER A 56 31.04 -28.53 -1.05
C SER A 56 31.74 -28.60 0.31
N ASP A 57 31.98 -27.46 0.97
CA ASP A 57 32.54 -27.44 2.30
C ASP A 57 31.45 -27.63 3.35
N CYS A 58 31.39 -28.82 3.95
CA CYS A 58 30.46 -29.16 5.01
C CYS A 58 30.54 -28.23 6.23
N LYS A 59 31.69 -27.56 6.44
CA LYS A 59 31.90 -26.63 7.57
C LYS A 59 31.48 -25.19 7.24
N SER A 60 31.32 -24.84 5.98
CA SER A 60 30.93 -23.49 5.55
C SER A 60 29.65 -22.98 6.23
N ILE A 61 28.66 -23.87 6.39
CA ILE A 61 27.40 -23.52 7.06
C ILE A 61 27.60 -23.25 8.55
N ASN A 62 28.42 -24.06 9.23
CA ASN A 62 28.68 -23.90 10.66
C ASN A 62 29.49 -22.63 10.92
N ASN A 63 30.43 -22.30 10.04
CA ASN A 63 31.19 -21.06 10.08
C ASN A 63 30.27 -19.84 9.92
N PHE A 64 29.37 -19.86 8.93
CA PHE A 64 28.36 -18.82 8.76
C PHE A 64 27.45 -18.69 9.99
N MET A 65 26.95 -19.81 10.52
CA MET A 65 26.10 -19.81 11.71
C MET A 65 26.83 -19.23 12.93
N ALA A 66 28.10 -19.57 13.11
CA ALA A 66 28.94 -19.07 14.20
C ALA A 66 29.22 -17.56 14.04
N GLU A 67 29.49 -17.11 12.81
CA GLU A 67 29.65 -15.70 12.48
C GLU A 67 28.39 -14.90 12.80
N VAL A 68 27.22 -15.33 12.33
CA VAL A 68 25.93 -14.68 12.65
C VAL A 68 25.70 -14.61 14.16
N LYS A 69 25.95 -15.70 14.89
CA LYS A 69 25.81 -15.72 16.36
C LYS A 69 26.78 -14.76 17.05
N ARG A 70 28.02 -14.64 16.55
CA ARG A 70 29.04 -13.75 17.09
C ARG A 70 28.66 -12.28 16.87
N GLU A 71 28.27 -11.92 15.64
CA GLU A 71 27.87 -10.55 15.31
C GLU A 71 26.62 -10.12 16.10
N LEU A 72 25.65 -11.03 16.27
CA LEU A 72 24.47 -10.77 17.11
C LEU A 72 24.79 -10.57 18.59
N ARG A 73 25.81 -11.26 19.11
CA ARG A 73 26.27 -11.06 20.50
C ARG A 73 26.98 -9.73 20.64
N ALA A 74 27.88 -9.39 19.70
CA ALA A 74 28.59 -8.12 19.69
C ALA A 74 27.62 -6.93 19.61
N SER A 75 26.56 -7.05 18.81
CA SER A 75 25.52 -6.02 18.65
C SER A 75 24.66 -5.81 19.89
N LYS A 76 24.64 -6.76 20.83
CA LYS A 76 23.91 -6.68 22.12
C LYS A 76 24.79 -6.21 23.29
N GLN A 77 26.09 -5.97 23.07
CA GLN A 77 27.07 -5.82 24.15
C GLN A 77 27.46 -4.36 24.48
N GLU A 78 26.77 -3.36 23.94
CA GLU A 78 26.75 -2.00 24.49
C GLU A 78 25.74 -1.93 25.66
N PRO A 79 26.05 -1.20 26.74
CA PRO A 79 26.03 -1.75 28.09
C PRO A 79 24.62 -1.78 28.70
N GLU A 80 24.08 -2.97 28.90
CA GLU A 80 23.57 -3.38 30.21
C GLU A 80 23.51 -4.91 30.27
N GLN A 81 24.30 -5.48 31.18
CA GLN A 81 24.08 -6.82 31.68
C GLN A 81 22.72 -6.87 32.37
N THR A 82 21.67 -7.17 31.63
CA THR A 82 20.60 -7.99 32.20
C THR A 82 20.68 -9.34 31.52
N GLU A 83 21.24 -10.31 32.23
CA GLU A 83 20.90 -11.72 32.04
C GLU A 83 19.39 -11.85 32.24
N GLN A 84 18.60 -11.58 31.20
CA GLN A 84 17.23 -12.01 31.15
C GLN A 84 17.27 -13.52 31.06
N LYS A 85 17.15 -14.19 32.21
CA LYS A 85 16.58 -15.54 32.28
C LYS A 85 15.39 -15.56 31.32
N GLU A 86 15.48 -16.35 30.26
CA GLU A 86 14.37 -16.54 29.31
C GLU A 86 13.13 -16.89 30.13
N LYS A 87 12.24 -15.92 30.35
CA LYS A 87 10.94 -16.21 30.95
C LYS A 87 10.27 -17.22 30.02
N PRO A 88 9.76 -18.35 30.52
CA PRO A 88 9.07 -19.31 29.67
C PRO A 88 7.94 -18.57 28.96
N ARG A 89 8.04 -18.47 27.63
CA ARG A 89 7.05 -17.77 26.80
C ARG A 89 5.71 -18.43 27.02
N LEU A 90 4.69 -17.63 27.32
CA LEU A 90 3.34 -18.16 27.52
C LEU A 90 2.86 -18.83 26.22
N PRO A 91 2.07 -19.92 26.26
CA PRO A 91 1.58 -20.61 25.07
C PRO A 91 0.89 -19.70 24.05
N PHE A 92 0.25 -18.62 24.55
CA PHE A 92 -0.37 -17.60 23.74
C PHE A 92 0.63 -16.77 22.91
N GLN A 93 1.78 -16.39 23.50
CA GLN A 93 2.85 -15.66 22.83
C GLN A 93 3.46 -16.49 21.69
N LEU A 94 3.68 -17.79 21.92
CA LEU A 94 4.15 -18.71 20.89
C LEU A 94 3.17 -18.83 19.71
N SER A 95 1.87 -18.68 19.97
CA SER A 95 0.85 -18.71 18.92
C SER A 95 0.85 -17.42 18.08
N ASN A 96 1.09 -16.27 18.71
CA ASN A 96 1.23 -14.99 18.03
C ASN A 96 2.55 -14.92 17.26
N ASP A 97 3.62 -15.50 17.80
CA ASP A 97 4.90 -15.60 17.10
C ASP A 97 4.76 -16.38 15.78
N LYS A 98 4.04 -17.51 15.81
CA LYS A 98 3.75 -18.29 14.60
C LYS A 98 2.91 -17.51 13.59
N LEU A 99 1.96 -16.69 14.07
CA LEU A 99 1.14 -15.82 13.22
C LEU A 99 2.03 -14.77 12.53
N ILE A 100 2.88 -14.08 13.29
CA ILE A 100 3.82 -13.08 12.79
C ILE A 100 4.77 -13.73 11.76
N GLN A 101 5.38 -14.87 12.08
CA GLN A 101 6.24 -15.61 11.16
C GLN A 101 5.52 -15.98 9.86
N GLY A 102 4.27 -16.42 9.95
CA GLY A 102 3.43 -16.72 8.78
C GLY A 102 3.19 -15.49 7.90
N CYS A 103 2.84 -14.36 8.53
CA CYS A 103 2.65 -13.08 7.84
C CYS A 103 3.93 -12.63 7.14
N VAL A 104 5.05 -12.59 7.88
CA VAL A 104 6.36 -12.17 7.36
C VAL A 104 6.81 -13.10 6.22
N LYS A 105 6.63 -14.41 6.34
CA LYS A 105 6.95 -15.36 5.28
C LYS A 105 6.11 -15.12 4.02
N SER A 106 4.81 -14.85 4.19
CA SER A 106 3.92 -14.51 3.07
C SER A 106 4.32 -13.19 2.38
N LEU A 107 4.68 -12.16 3.15
CA LEU A 107 5.16 -10.89 2.61
C LEU A 107 6.47 -11.05 1.85
N ARG A 108 7.43 -11.82 2.38
CA ARG A 108 8.70 -12.14 1.70
C ARG A 108 8.50 -12.75 0.32
N THR A 109 7.49 -13.61 0.14
CA THR A 109 7.21 -14.22 -1.17
C THR A 109 6.66 -13.23 -2.20
N ARG A 110 6.09 -12.11 -1.75
CA ARG A 110 5.45 -11.07 -2.58
C ARG A 110 6.24 -9.75 -2.56
N ILE A 111 7.46 -9.75 -2.04
CA ILE A 111 8.24 -8.53 -1.84
C ILE A 111 8.54 -7.80 -3.15
N GLU A 112 8.79 -8.53 -4.25
CA GLU A 112 9.02 -7.94 -5.56
C GLU A 112 7.77 -7.24 -6.09
N THR A 113 6.61 -7.89 -5.98
CA THR A 113 5.33 -7.29 -6.39
C THR A 113 4.99 -6.07 -5.55
N LEU A 114 5.25 -6.10 -4.24
CA LEU A 114 5.04 -4.95 -3.36
C LEU A 114 5.98 -3.80 -3.72
N LYS A 115 7.25 -4.09 -4.03
CA LYS A 115 8.22 -3.09 -4.48
C LYS A 115 7.75 -2.39 -5.76
N SER A 116 7.34 -3.15 -6.77
CA SER A 116 6.85 -2.57 -8.04
C SER A 116 5.55 -1.79 -7.87
N GLN A 117 4.67 -2.22 -6.95
CA GLN A 117 3.45 -1.48 -6.61
C GLN A 117 3.79 -0.15 -5.93
N GLU A 118 4.74 -0.13 -4.98
CA GLU A 118 5.20 1.11 -4.35
C GLU A 118 5.86 2.04 -5.36
N GLU A 119 6.70 1.53 -6.26
CA GLU A 119 7.29 2.32 -7.35
C GLU A 119 6.22 2.94 -8.26
N ALA A 120 5.21 2.17 -8.65
CA ALA A 120 4.10 2.66 -9.46
C ALA A 120 3.29 3.75 -8.75
N LEU A 121 2.97 3.54 -7.47
CA LEU A 121 2.23 4.51 -6.66
C LEU A 121 2.99 5.83 -6.49
N VAL A 122 4.29 5.76 -6.23
CA VAL A 122 5.15 6.94 -6.10
C VAL A 122 5.24 7.71 -7.41
N LEU A 123 5.36 7.00 -8.54
CA LEU A 123 5.40 7.63 -9.87
C LEU A 123 4.07 8.27 -10.26
N GLU A 124 2.94 7.64 -9.91
CA GLU A 124 1.59 8.14 -10.19
C GLU A 124 1.28 9.40 -9.36
N HIS A 125 1.51 9.34 -8.04
CA HIS A 125 1.16 10.41 -7.12
C HIS A 125 2.24 11.49 -7.01
N LYS A 126 3.44 11.24 -7.56
CA LYS A 126 4.64 12.09 -7.45
C LYS A 126 4.97 12.49 -5.99
N ASN A 127 4.57 11.66 -5.03
CA ASN A 127 4.75 11.91 -3.60
C ASN A 127 5.08 10.57 -2.89
N VAL A 128 5.86 10.67 -1.81
CA VAL A 128 6.37 9.57 -0.99
C VAL A 128 5.50 9.34 0.26
N GLU A 129 4.66 10.30 0.65
CA GLU A 129 3.85 10.24 1.89
C GLU A 129 2.82 9.10 1.91
N GLY A 130 2.36 8.65 0.74
CA GLY A 130 1.39 7.56 0.61
C GLY A 130 1.94 6.16 0.93
N ILE A 131 3.27 5.97 0.91
CA ILE A 131 3.90 4.65 1.04
C ILE A 131 3.61 4.00 2.39
N ASN A 132 3.75 4.76 3.49
CA ASN A 132 3.53 4.21 4.83
C ASN A 132 2.09 3.73 5.04
N LYS A 133 1.12 4.45 4.46
CA LYS A 133 -0.30 4.04 4.51
C LYS A 133 -0.51 2.76 3.71
N ALA A 134 0.02 2.68 2.49
CA ALA A 134 -0.07 1.48 1.65
C ALA A 134 0.58 0.25 2.30
N ARG A 135 1.74 0.43 2.95
CA ARG A 135 2.38 -0.62 3.75
C ARG A 135 1.50 -1.08 4.90
N MET A 136 0.86 -0.13 5.61
CA MET A 136 0.00 -0.46 6.75
C MET A 136 -1.22 -1.25 6.31
N ASP A 137 -1.84 -0.86 5.20
CA ASP A 137 -2.98 -1.58 4.64
C ASP A 137 -2.58 -2.99 4.17
N THR A 138 -1.38 -3.14 3.60
CA THR A 138 -0.80 -4.46 3.25
C THR A 138 -0.59 -5.34 4.49
N VAL A 139 -0.07 -4.77 5.58
CA VAL A 139 0.13 -5.48 6.86
C VAL A 139 -1.21 -5.91 7.45
N LYS A 140 -2.19 -5.02 7.51
CA LYS A 140 -3.55 -5.34 7.99
C LYS A 140 -4.19 -6.46 7.18
N HIS A 141 -4.06 -6.42 5.86
CA HIS A 141 -4.55 -7.49 5.00
C HIS A 141 -3.80 -8.80 5.25
N ALA A 142 -2.48 -8.77 5.44
CA ALA A 142 -1.72 -9.98 5.72
C ALA A 142 -2.11 -10.62 7.06
N VAL A 143 -2.28 -9.81 8.10
CA VAL A 143 -2.71 -10.25 9.44
C VAL A 143 -4.15 -10.79 9.40
N SER A 144 -5.07 -10.08 8.76
CA SER A 144 -6.48 -10.53 8.64
C SER A 144 -6.60 -11.86 7.89
N PHE A 145 -5.87 -12.01 6.78
CA PHE A 145 -5.82 -13.26 6.01
C PHE A 145 -5.23 -14.41 6.83
N ALA A 146 -4.14 -14.15 7.57
CA ALA A 146 -3.52 -15.16 8.42
C ALA A 146 -4.45 -15.59 9.57
N LEU A 147 -5.23 -14.66 10.13
CA LEU A 147 -6.25 -14.96 11.13
C LEU A 147 -7.42 -15.77 10.57
N GLN A 148 -7.89 -15.48 9.36
CA GLN A 148 -8.94 -16.27 8.70
C GLN A 148 -8.49 -17.71 8.45
N SER A 149 -7.21 -17.91 8.11
CA SER A 149 -6.65 -19.25 7.88
C SER A 149 -6.44 -20.06 9.17
N ARG A 150 -6.59 -19.43 10.35
CA ARG A 150 -6.32 -20.05 11.65
C ARG A 150 -7.54 -20.85 12.11
N LYS A 151 -7.37 -22.18 12.18
CA LYS A 151 -8.43 -23.11 12.64
C LYS A 151 -8.78 -23.00 14.13
N SER A 152 -7.86 -22.47 14.96
CA SER A 152 -8.06 -22.26 16.41
C SER A 152 -7.48 -20.92 16.84
N GLY A 153 -8.31 -19.87 16.77
CA GLY A 153 -7.95 -18.53 17.23
C GLY A 153 -8.48 -18.25 18.63
N ALA A 154 -7.59 -18.06 19.60
CA ALA A 154 -7.97 -17.34 20.81
C ALA A 154 -8.32 -15.90 20.42
N TYR A 155 -9.30 -15.31 21.11
CA TYR A 155 -9.62 -13.90 20.92
C TYR A 155 -8.38 -13.04 21.17
N LEU A 156 -8.00 -12.23 20.18
CA LEU A 156 -6.90 -11.27 20.28
C LEU A 156 -7.46 -9.94 20.75
N LYS A 157 -6.87 -9.38 21.80
CA LYS A 157 -7.21 -8.01 22.24
C LYS A 157 -6.71 -7.01 21.22
N ARG A 158 -7.37 -5.85 21.11
CA ARG A 158 -6.97 -4.75 20.21
C ARG A 158 -5.49 -4.35 20.39
N LYS A 159 -4.99 -4.37 21.63
CA LYS A 159 -3.58 -4.05 21.92
C LYS A 159 -2.62 -5.08 21.30
N GLU A 160 -2.90 -6.36 21.48
CA GLU A 160 -2.09 -7.47 20.96
C GLU A 160 -2.12 -7.49 19.42
N MET A 161 -3.29 -7.20 18.84
CA MET A 161 -3.43 -7.05 17.38
C MET A 161 -2.53 -5.94 16.86
N LYS A 162 -2.51 -4.78 17.52
CA LYS A 162 -1.65 -3.66 17.15
C LYS A 162 -0.17 -4.00 17.30
N GLU A 163 0.23 -4.70 18.36
CA GLU A 163 1.61 -5.17 18.55
C GLU A 163 2.06 -6.15 17.45
N ILE A 164 1.14 -7.02 17.00
CA ILE A 164 1.38 -7.93 15.86
C ILE A 164 1.54 -7.11 14.56
N GLU A 165 0.64 -6.18 14.27
CA GLU A 165 0.71 -5.30 13.10
C GLU A 165 2.01 -4.48 13.09
N ASP A 166 2.36 -3.84 14.21
CA ASP A 166 3.57 -3.03 14.35
C ASP A 166 4.84 -3.87 14.17
N THR A 167 4.84 -5.12 14.68
CA THR A 167 5.97 -6.04 14.49
C THR A 167 6.08 -6.46 13.02
N VAL A 168 4.99 -6.88 12.38
CA VAL A 168 5.00 -7.23 10.95
C VAL A 168 5.41 -6.03 10.09
N MET A 169 4.99 -4.82 10.46
CA MET A 169 5.39 -3.57 9.81
C MET A 169 6.90 -3.32 9.92
N ARG A 170 7.50 -3.50 11.09
CA ARG A 170 8.97 -3.40 11.26
C ARG A 170 9.71 -4.34 10.32
N HIS A 171 9.25 -5.59 10.22
CA HIS A 171 9.80 -6.57 9.27
C HIS A 171 9.63 -6.13 7.82
N LEU A 172 8.45 -5.62 7.44
CA LEU A 172 8.17 -5.17 6.07
C LEU A 172 9.04 -3.97 5.68
N ASN A 173 9.15 -2.96 6.56
CA ASN A 173 9.97 -1.79 6.35
C ASN A 173 11.46 -2.12 6.20
N PHE A 174 11.95 -3.16 6.88
CA PHE A 174 13.33 -3.63 6.73
C PHE A 174 13.56 -4.36 5.39
N MET A 175 12.52 -4.92 4.78
CA MET A 175 12.62 -5.66 3.53
C MET A 175 12.41 -4.79 2.29
N LEU A 176 11.70 -3.68 2.42
CA LEU A 176 11.41 -2.75 1.33
C LEU A 176 12.38 -1.55 1.31
N PRO A 177 12.57 -0.90 0.15
CA PRO A 177 13.37 0.31 0.06
C PRO A 177 12.84 1.42 0.98
N THR A 178 13.74 2.25 1.48
CA THR A 178 13.37 3.41 2.31
C THR A 178 12.71 4.49 1.45
N ALA A 179 11.87 5.33 2.07
CA ALA A 179 11.29 6.53 1.46
C ALA A 179 12.33 7.39 0.70
N ALA A 180 13.56 7.49 1.21
CA ALA A 180 14.66 8.19 0.55
C ALA A 180 15.01 7.61 -0.84
N CYS A 181 15.02 6.28 -0.99
CA CYS A 181 15.27 5.64 -2.29
C CYS A 181 14.18 5.99 -3.32
N TYR A 182 12.94 6.16 -2.85
CA TYR A 182 11.83 6.59 -3.70
C TYR A 182 11.88 8.08 -4.04
N ALA A 183 12.34 8.93 -3.11
CA ALA A 183 12.60 10.35 -3.38
C ALA A 183 13.70 10.54 -4.44
N GLU A 184 14.81 9.80 -4.34
CA GLU A 184 15.86 9.79 -5.36
C GLU A 184 15.35 9.32 -6.73
N LEU A 185 14.39 8.39 -6.75
CA LEU A 185 13.76 7.90 -7.98
C LEU A 185 12.89 8.97 -8.65
N LEU A 186 12.21 9.81 -7.85
CA LEU A 186 11.51 11.00 -8.35
C LEU A 186 12.49 12.05 -8.88
N ASP A 187 13.57 12.33 -8.14
CA ASP A 187 14.58 13.32 -8.52
C ASP A 187 15.33 12.91 -9.79
N SER A 188 15.69 11.63 -9.92
CA SER A 188 16.38 11.12 -11.11
C SER A 188 15.50 11.20 -12.35
N LYS A 189 14.20 10.91 -12.26
CA LYS A 189 13.29 11.09 -13.40
C LYS A 189 13.00 12.55 -13.72
N ASN A 190 12.94 13.42 -12.72
CA ASN A 190 12.81 14.86 -12.93
C ASN A 190 14.09 15.49 -13.53
N LYS A 191 15.28 14.93 -13.24
CA LYS A 191 16.56 15.39 -13.81
C LYS A 191 16.72 15.11 -15.31
N TYR A 192 16.00 14.13 -15.85
CA TYR A 192 16.01 13.80 -17.29
C TYR A 192 14.79 14.34 -18.06
N GLN A 193 13.89 15.10 -17.43
CA GLN A 193 13.10 16.03 -18.22
C GLN A 193 14.05 17.15 -18.70
N PRO A 194 14.12 17.44 -20.02
CA PRO A 194 14.83 18.62 -20.48
C PRO A 194 14.21 19.82 -19.77
N LYS A 195 15.06 20.55 -19.04
CA LYS A 195 14.71 21.80 -18.40
C LYS A 195 14.20 22.77 -19.48
N SER A 196 12.88 22.90 -19.62
CA SER A 196 12.29 24.16 -20.06
C SER A 196 12.37 25.11 -18.85
N GLY A 197 13.20 26.14 -18.98
CA GLY A 197 13.47 27.11 -17.92
C GLY A 197 12.22 27.90 -17.50
N GLY A 198 12.18 28.57 -16.36
CA GLY A 198 13.12 28.64 -15.26
C GLY A 198 12.44 29.38 -14.10
N SER A 199 13.05 29.37 -12.93
CA SER A 199 12.96 30.52 -12.03
C SER A 199 14.14 30.47 -11.06
N LEU A 200 14.66 31.67 -10.82
CA LEU A 200 15.95 31.95 -10.26
C LEU A 200 16.03 31.67 -8.76
N HIS A 201 17.22 31.22 -8.39
CA HIS A 201 17.87 31.38 -7.10
C HIS A 201 17.69 32.81 -6.54
N VAL A 202 17.17 32.91 -5.31
CA VAL A 202 17.55 33.96 -4.36
C VAL A 202 17.66 33.34 -2.97
N GLU A 203 18.88 33.22 -2.49
CA GLU A 203 19.17 33.15 -1.06
C GLU A 203 18.83 34.49 -0.43
N THR A 204 18.08 34.51 0.68
CA THR A 204 18.32 35.51 1.73
C THR A 204 17.94 34.94 3.09
N VAL A 205 18.96 34.71 3.91
CA VAL A 205 18.87 34.50 5.35
C VAL A 205 18.76 35.88 6.03
N ARG A 206 17.73 36.11 6.87
CA ARG A 206 17.91 36.70 8.22
C ARG A 206 16.64 36.71 9.08
N ASN A 207 16.85 36.31 10.33
CA ASN A 207 15.99 36.37 11.51
C ASN A 207 15.30 37.74 11.72
N SER A 208 14.11 37.73 12.35
CA SER A 208 13.93 38.12 13.76
C SER A 208 12.45 38.25 14.15
N ASP A 209 12.21 37.97 15.42
CA ASP A 209 10.96 37.93 16.17
C ASP A 209 10.01 39.12 16.01
N LYS A 210 8.69 38.87 16.07
CA LYS A 210 7.83 39.38 17.16
C LYS A 210 6.39 38.86 17.08
N ALA A 211 5.84 38.66 18.28
CA ALA A 211 4.52 38.16 18.61
C ALA A 211 3.39 39.19 18.39
N GLU A 212 2.17 38.64 18.31
CA GLU A 212 0.87 39.06 18.87
C GLU A 212 -0.24 38.67 17.88
N GLU A 213 -1.02 37.63 18.17
CA GLU A 213 -2.22 37.67 19.02
C GLU A 213 -3.33 38.54 18.42
N SER A 214 -4.37 37.88 17.87
CA SER A 214 -5.76 38.27 18.13
C SER A 214 -6.74 37.22 17.61
N ARG A 215 -7.66 36.89 18.51
CA ARG A 215 -8.74 35.91 18.44
C ARG A 215 -9.86 36.39 17.52
N SER A 216 -10.62 35.44 16.97
CA SER A 216 -12.09 35.50 17.06
C SER A 216 -12.70 34.12 16.84
N SER A 217 -13.14 33.54 17.95
CA SER A 217 -14.18 32.52 18.04
C SER A 217 -15.51 33.06 17.52
N ASN A 218 -16.32 32.22 16.88
CA ASN A 218 -17.72 32.10 17.27
C ASN A 218 -18.29 30.73 16.88
N VAL A 219 -18.69 30.03 17.94
CA VAL A 219 -19.47 28.80 17.97
C VAL A 219 -20.94 29.22 18.06
N VAL A 220 -21.82 28.63 17.25
CA VAL A 220 -23.24 28.55 17.57
C VAL A 220 -23.69 27.10 17.38
N LYS A 221 -23.96 26.44 18.51
CA LYS A 221 -24.83 25.27 18.61
C LYS A 221 -26.24 25.78 18.82
N ILE A 222 -27.22 25.26 18.09
CA ILE A 222 -28.58 25.08 18.62
C ILE A 222 -29.04 23.70 18.17
N ASP A 223 -29.39 22.91 19.17
CA ASP A 223 -30.07 21.62 19.13
C ASP A 223 -31.53 21.94 19.42
N GLU A 224 -32.49 21.47 18.60
CA GLU A 224 -33.80 21.10 19.12
C GLU A 224 -34.56 20.15 18.19
N ASN A 225 -35.19 19.21 18.87
CA ASN A 225 -35.89 18.02 18.43
C ASN A 225 -37.34 18.38 18.05
N VAL A 226 -38.01 17.51 17.27
CA VAL A 226 -39.43 17.10 17.38
C VAL A 226 -40.04 16.71 16.01
N GLN A 227 -40.32 15.41 15.97
CA GLN A 227 -41.27 14.58 15.24
C GLN A 227 -42.59 15.15 14.63
N VAL A 228 -42.90 14.58 13.45
CA VAL A 228 -44.17 13.97 12.95
C VAL A 228 -45.31 14.92 12.50
N THR A 229 -45.71 14.83 11.22
CA THR A 229 -47.01 14.26 10.75
C THR A 229 -47.21 14.43 9.24
N ASP A 230 -47.81 13.40 8.64
CA ASP A 230 -48.43 13.35 7.32
C ASP A 230 -49.40 14.52 7.06
N THR A 231 -49.49 15.01 5.82
CA THR A 231 -50.65 14.77 4.92
C THR A 231 -50.57 15.56 3.61
N SER A 232 -50.77 14.81 2.53
CA SER A 232 -51.46 15.10 1.27
C SER A 232 -52.00 16.52 1.02
N THR A 233 -51.64 17.09 -0.13
CA THR A 233 -52.58 17.92 -0.93
C THR A 233 -52.28 17.77 -2.43
N ASP A 234 -53.18 17.06 -3.10
CA ASP A 234 -53.51 17.23 -4.52
C ASP A 234 -54.08 18.64 -4.78
N LYS A 235 -53.69 19.27 -5.90
CA LYS A 235 -54.64 19.67 -6.96
C LYS A 235 -53.99 20.38 -8.16
N LYS A 236 -54.41 19.87 -9.33
CA LYS A 236 -54.72 20.52 -10.61
C LYS A 236 -53.60 20.91 -11.58
N GLN A 237 -53.37 19.96 -12.49
CA GLN A 237 -53.59 20.06 -13.95
C GLN A 237 -53.80 21.47 -14.54
N THR A 238 -52.96 21.78 -15.52
CA THR A 238 -53.40 22.45 -16.74
C THR A 238 -52.70 21.77 -17.92
N GLU A 239 -53.48 21.10 -18.76
CA GLU A 239 -53.06 20.50 -20.01
C GLU A 239 -52.85 21.59 -21.06
N THR A 240 -51.73 21.55 -21.78
CA THR A 240 -51.66 21.94 -23.19
C THR A 240 -50.73 20.95 -23.90
N ASN A 241 -51.29 20.25 -24.88
CA ASN A 241 -50.59 19.38 -25.82
C ASN A 241 -49.57 20.18 -26.64
N ASP A 242 -48.32 19.71 -26.72
CA ASP A 242 -47.74 19.24 -27.98
C ASP A 242 -46.37 18.57 -27.76
N GLY A 243 -46.09 17.50 -28.51
CA GLY A 243 -44.78 16.87 -28.62
C GLY A 243 -44.50 15.69 -27.68
N GLN A 244 -44.88 14.48 -28.09
CA GLN A 244 -44.33 13.23 -27.57
C GLN A 244 -42.79 13.23 -27.66
N LYS A 245 -42.12 13.57 -26.56
CA LYS A 245 -40.84 12.98 -26.20
C LYS A 245 -41.11 12.11 -25.00
N GLN A 246 -41.18 10.80 -25.22
CA GLN A 246 -41.04 9.84 -24.13
C GLN A 246 -39.77 10.21 -23.37
N SER A 247 -39.91 10.83 -22.19
CA SER A 247 -38.80 10.93 -21.26
C SER A 247 -38.56 9.50 -20.80
N ARG A 248 -37.62 8.81 -21.45
CA ARG A 248 -36.94 7.67 -20.83
C ARG A 248 -36.34 8.23 -19.56
N GLN A 249 -37.03 8.04 -18.43
CA GLN A 249 -36.42 8.23 -17.13
C GLN A 249 -35.25 7.25 -17.11
N ASP A 250 -34.04 7.79 -17.19
CA ASP A 250 -32.83 7.01 -17.14
C ASP A 250 -32.73 6.42 -15.73
N SER A 251 -33.03 5.13 -15.59
CA SER A 251 -33.05 4.42 -14.31
C SER A 251 -31.69 4.48 -13.60
N ALA A 252 -30.60 4.70 -14.34
CA ALA A 252 -29.28 4.94 -13.76
C ALA A 252 -29.18 6.34 -13.13
N SER A 253 -29.75 7.35 -13.78
CA SER A 253 -29.86 8.71 -13.24
C SER A 253 -30.76 8.76 -12.00
N GLU A 254 -31.86 7.99 -11.99
CA GLU A 254 -32.74 7.86 -10.83
C GLU A 254 -32.02 7.17 -9.65
N LEU A 255 -31.25 6.11 -9.91
CA LEU A 255 -30.40 5.47 -8.90
C LEU A 255 -29.43 6.49 -8.28
N MET A 256 -28.79 7.34 -9.10
CA MET A 256 -27.84 8.34 -8.65
C MET A 256 -28.49 9.52 -7.92
N ALA A 257 -29.76 9.81 -8.19
CA ALA A 257 -30.54 10.83 -7.48
C ALA A 257 -30.92 10.42 -6.04
N MET A 258 -30.90 9.11 -5.73
CA MET A 258 -31.10 8.62 -4.36
C MET A 258 -29.92 8.99 -3.44
N SER A 259 -30.14 9.05 -2.13
CA SER A 259 -29.04 9.22 -1.16
C SER A 259 -28.08 8.03 -1.18
N ALA A 260 -26.82 8.25 -0.78
CA ALA A 260 -25.81 7.19 -0.75
C ALA A 260 -26.24 6.00 0.13
N ASP A 261 -26.83 6.26 1.30
CA ASP A 261 -27.29 5.21 2.22
C ASP A 261 -28.44 4.38 1.63
N ASN A 262 -29.33 5.02 0.86
CA ASN A 262 -30.43 4.32 0.19
C ASN A 262 -29.91 3.47 -0.97
N ARG A 263 -28.96 3.98 -1.76
CA ARG A 263 -28.27 3.17 -2.80
C ARG A 263 -27.58 1.95 -2.20
N VAL A 264 -26.82 2.13 -1.12
CA VAL A 264 -26.11 1.03 -0.46
C VAL A 264 -27.10 0.00 0.10
N SER A 265 -28.18 0.45 0.73
CA SER A 265 -29.22 -0.45 1.26
C SER A 265 -29.90 -1.26 0.17
N LEU A 266 -30.18 -0.66 -0.99
CA LEU A 266 -30.72 -1.35 -2.15
C LEU A 266 -29.75 -2.40 -2.71
N LEU A 267 -28.48 -2.01 -2.91
CA LEU A 267 -27.45 -2.89 -3.47
C LEU A 267 -27.05 -4.03 -2.53
N ARG A 268 -27.22 -3.86 -1.21
CA ARG A 268 -27.00 -4.93 -0.22
C ARG A 268 -27.97 -6.10 -0.35
N ASN A 269 -29.12 -5.90 -1.00
CA ASN A 269 -30.09 -6.97 -1.24
C ASN A 269 -29.71 -7.86 -2.43
N LEU A 270 -28.67 -7.50 -3.20
CA LEU A 270 -28.21 -8.29 -4.33
C LEU A 270 -27.40 -9.52 -3.87
N PRO A 271 -27.68 -10.72 -4.41
CA PRO A 271 -26.81 -11.87 -4.28
C PRO A 271 -25.40 -11.58 -4.84
N LYS A 272 -24.38 -12.19 -4.23
CA LYS A 272 -22.98 -11.98 -4.63
C LYS A 272 -22.72 -12.18 -6.13
N ALA A 273 -23.37 -13.17 -6.76
CA ALA A 273 -23.21 -13.42 -8.19
C ALA A 273 -23.76 -12.26 -9.05
N GLN A 274 -24.90 -11.69 -8.67
CA GLN A 274 -25.49 -10.56 -9.38
C GLN A 274 -24.70 -9.27 -9.15
N ALA A 275 -24.17 -9.06 -7.94
CA ALA A 275 -23.30 -7.92 -7.65
C ALA A 275 -22.00 -7.95 -8.47
N LEU A 276 -21.41 -9.13 -8.68
CA LEU A 276 -20.22 -9.29 -9.53
C LEU A 276 -20.55 -9.02 -11.00
N SER A 277 -21.67 -9.56 -11.52
CA SER A 277 -22.14 -9.26 -12.88
C SER A 277 -22.35 -7.77 -13.08
N LEU A 278 -22.98 -7.08 -12.11
CA LEU A 278 -23.21 -5.63 -12.20
C LEU A 278 -21.91 -4.83 -12.25
N ILE A 279 -20.87 -5.25 -11.54
CA ILE A 279 -19.54 -4.62 -11.63
C ILE A 279 -18.95 -4.79 -13.03
N ASP A 280 -19.05 -6.00 -13.60
CA ASP A 280 -18.55 -6.29 -14.95
C ASP A 280 -19.31 -5.46 -16.00
N ASP A 281 -20.64 -5.36 -15.89
CA ASP A 281 -21.49 -4.56 -16.77
C ASP A 281 -21.13 -3.06 -16.71
N ILE A 282 -20.87 -2.52 -15.51
CA ILE A 282 -20.44 -1.12 -15.32
C ILE A 282 -19.07 -0.89 -15.95
N ASN A 283 -18.12 -1.81 -15.76
CA ASN A 283 -16.79 -1.70 -16.36
C ASN A 283 -16.85 -1.75 -17.90
N GLN A 284 -17.72 -2.59 -18.45
CA GLN A 284 -17.97 -2.67 -19.89
C GLN A 284 -18.57 -1.37 -20.42
N ALA A 285 -19.57 -0.80 -19.74
CA ALA A 285 -20.16 0.48 -20.12
C ALA A 285 -19.12 1.62 -20.12
N LEU A 286 -18.25 1.67 -19.11
CA LEU A 286 -17.16 2.64 -19.06
C LEU A 286 -16.15 2.48 -20.21
N ALA A 287 -15.85 1.24 -20.61
CA ALA A 287 -14.98 0.98 -21.76
C ALA A 287 -15.63 1.44 -23.07
N LEU A 288 -16.92 1.16 -23.26
CA LEU A 288 -17.65 1.58 -24.45
C LEU A 288 -17.75 3.11 -24.56
N ASN A 289 -17.99 3.82 -23.46
CA ASN A 289 -18.01 5.28 -23.48
C ASN A 289 -16.65 5.85 -23.91
N ARG A 290 -15.54 5.29 -23.42
CA ARG A 290 -14.19 5.70 -23.83
C ARG A 290 -13.96 5.46 -25.32
N GLU A 291 -14.38 4.31 -25.83
CA GLU A 291 -14.24 4.01 -27.25
C GLU A 291 -15.07 4.96 -28.11
N GLN A 292 -16.29 5.28 -27.69
CA GLN A 292 -17.15 6.27 -28.35
C GLN A 292 -16.55 7.68 -28.32
N ASP A 293 -15.95 8.08 -27.20
CA ASP A 293 -15.26 9.37 -27.10
C ASP A 293 -14.06 9.43 -28.06
N ILE A 294 -13.28 8.35 -28.15
CA ILE A 294 -12.16 8.24 -29.10
C ILE A 294 -12.70 8.30 -30.54
N GLU A 295 -13.75 7.56 -30.85
CA GLU A 295 -14.35 7.56 -32.18
C GLU A 295 -14.92 8.93 -32.56
N ALA A 296 -15.55 9.64 -31.61
CA ALA A 296 -16.01 11.01 -31.80
C ALA A 296 -14.86 11.97 -32.11
N VAL A 297 -13.72 11.84 -31.42
CA VAL A 297 -12.51 12.62 -31.70
C VAL A 297 -11.95 12.28 -33.08
N VAL A 298 -11.87 10.99 -33.44
CA VAL A 298 -11.40 10.55 -34.76
C VAL A 298 -12.29 11.09 -35.88
N ASN A 299 -13.61 11.05 -35.69
CA ASN A 299 -14.56 11.63 -36.63
C ASN A 299 -14.40 13.14 -36.74
N LEU A 300 -14.22 13.85 -35.63
CA LEU A 300 -13.95 15.29 -35.63
C LEU A 300 -12.63 15.64 -36.36
N MET A 301 -11.59 14.80 -36.20
CA MET A 301 -10.32 14.97 -36.92
C MET A 301 -10.49 14.77 -38.42
N ARG A 302 -11.28 13.78 -38.82
CA ARG A 302 -11.59 13.50 -40.22
C ARG A 302 -12.45 14.60 -40.85
N ASP A 303 -13.48 15.08 -40.16
CA ASP A 303 -14.36 16.17 -40.62
C ASP A 303 -13.64 17.51 -40.77
N LYS A 304 -12.52 17.70 -40.06
CA LYS A 304 -11.71 18.92 -40.09
C LYS A 304 -10.43 18.78 -40.92
N ASP A 305 -10.21 17.65 -41.58
CA ASP A 305 -8.99 17.32 -42.36
C ASP A 305 -7.70 17.68 -41.60
N LEU A 306 -7.66 17.36 -40.30
CA LEU A 306 -6.50 17.64 -39.44
C LEU A 306 -5.58 16.40 -39.38
N PRO A 307 -4.36 16.45 -39.95
CA PRO A 307 -3.39 15.38 -39.77
C PRO A 307 -2.98 15.29 -38.30
N LEU A 308 -2.79 14.07 -37.80
CA LEU A 308 -2.46 13.78 -36.40
C LEU A 308 -1.24 14.60 -35.93
N GLU A 309 -0.28 14.76 -36.83
CA GLU A 309 0.99 15.46 -36.64
C GLU A 309 0.81 16.97 -36.36
N ALA A 310 -0.21 17.60 -36.98
CA ALA A 310 -0.49 19.02 -36.77
C ALA A 310 -1.17 19.29 -35.41
N ILE A 311 -1.94 18.33 -34.90
CA ILE A 311 -2.55 18.39 -33.56
C ILE A 311 -1.49 18.18 -32.49
N ILE A 312 -0.63 17.17 -32.66
CA ILE A 312 0.50 16.91 -31.75
C ILE A 312 1.40 18.15 -31.69
N SER A 313 1.75 18.73 -32.84
CA SER A 313 2.58 19.94 -32.90
C SER A 313 1.94 21.16 -32.20
N ARG A 314 0.60 21.28 -32.19
CA ARG A 314 -0.11 22.35 -31.46
C ARG A 314 -0.24 22.08 -29.96
N LEU A 315 -0.38 20.82 -29.55
CA LEU A 315 -0.43 20.43 -28.14
C LEU A 315 0.94 20.52 -27.46
N GLU A 316 2.03 20.28 -28.19
CA GLU A 316 3.40 20.43 -27.69
C GLU A 316 3.88 21.89 -27.67
N ALA A 317 3.25 22.77 -28.47
CA ALA A 317 3.58 24.19 -28.54
C ALA A 317 2.75 25.08 -27.59
N ALA A 318 1.75 24.53 -26.90
CA ALA A 318 0.91 25.19 -25.90
C ALA A 318 1.37 24.88 -24.48
#